data_AF-A0A3N4IKB1-F1
#
_entry.id   AF-A0A3N4IKB1-F1
#
_cell.length_a   1.000
_cell.length_b   1.000
_cell.length_c   1.000
_cell.angle_alpha   90.00
_cell.angle_beta   90.00
_cell.angle_gamma   90.00
#
_symmetry.space_group_name_H-M   'P 1'
#
loop_
_entity.id
_entity.type
_entity.pdbx_description
1 polymer ?
#
loop_
_entity_poly.entity_id
_entity_poly.type
_entity_poly.pdbx_seq_one_letter_code
_entity_poly.pdbx_strand_id
1 'polypeptide(L)'
;MGNPQTERRKAQKIRAKARAARSLSVADSGISVTSVAAHKSTPVEAISAPKANAKASVNPSDPIHAFFRKYPTFNFNPAANYLDEFERLRKQQKWPTKKQLKKSSNQKTPQQLDKEEAYQRIKGAFGTAVAAAFGQDFGTNVEDLSAWREICEPLEIEPEQETVRGYKKLMKKTHVNLVDLHVYRRQRGVGVPRPELFRNVWELRKYTMEEEKIFPKAQAKGTLLKFLLRKIFSAS
;
A
#
# COMPACT_ATOMS: atom_id res chain seq x y z
N MET A 1 2.76 -33.22 10.98
CA MET A 1 1.67 -32.29 11.31
C MET A 1 2.21 -31.24 12.28
N GLY A 2 2.26 -29.96 11.89
CA GLY A 2 2.83 -28.90 12.73
C GLY A 2 1.86 -28.43 13.81
N ASN A 3 2.32 -28.36 15.06
CA ASN A 3 1.50 -27.94 16.20
C ASN A 3 0.96 -26.48 16.00
N PRO A 4 -0.36 -26.27 15.96
CA PRO A 4 -0.99 -24.96 15.74
C PRO A 4 -0.56 -23.87 16.74
N GLN A 5 -0.13 -24.28 17.93
CA GLN A 5 0.32 -23.39 18.99
C GLN A 5 1.72 -22.80 18.70
N THR A 6 2.55 -23.55 17.97
CA THR A 6 3.89 -23.12 17.56
C THR A 6 3.81 -22.07 16.44
N GLU A 7 2.89 -22.24 15.50
CA GLU A 7 2.65 -21.27 14.42
C GLU A 7 2.02 -19.96 14.94
N ARG A 8 1.14 -20.03 15.95
CA ARG A 8 0.63 -18.82 16.65
C ARG A 8 1.74 -18.07 17.38
N ARG A 9 2.67 -18.77 18.02
CA ARG A 9 3.83 -18.16 18.70
C ARG A 9 4.80 -17.50 17.72
N LYS A 10 5.03 -18.09 16.53
CA LYS A 10 5.82 -17.46 15.46
C LYS A 10 5.15 -16.18 14.94
N ALA A 11 3.85 -16.22 14.66
CA ALA A 11 3.10 -15.06 14.18
C ALA A 11 3.06 -13.91 15.22
N GLN A 12 2.94 -14.23 16.52
CA GLN A 12 3.02 -13.22 17.58
C GLN A 12 4.43 -12.61 17.72
N LYS A 13 5.51 -13.41 17.57
CA LYS A 13 6.88 -12.89 17.59
C LYS A 13 7.17 -11.97 16.40
N ILE A 14 6.66 -12.28 15.21
CA ILE A 14 6.81 -11.42 14.01
C ILE A 14 6.06 -10.09 14.22
N ARG A 15 4.84 -10.12 14.75
CA ARG A 15 4.06 -8.91 15.08
C ARG A 15 4.70 -8.04 16.16
N ALA A 16 5.32 -8.65 17.18
CA ALA A 16 6.04 -7.92 18.22
C ALA A 16 7.31 -7.25 17.66
N LYS A 17 8.04 -7.92 16.77
CA LYS A 17 9.25 -7.37 16.12
C LYS A 17 8.91 -6.19 15.21
N ALA A 18 7.80 -6.26 14.46
CA ALA A 18 7.32 -5.15 13.64
C ALA A 18 6.82 -3.95 14.47
N ARG A 19 6.24 -4.19 15.65
CA ARG A 19 5.79 -3.12 16.55
C ARG A 19 6.94 -2.44 17.29
N ALA A 20 7.99 -3.19 17.68
CA ALA A 20 9.17 -2.64 18.32
C ALA A 20 9.99 -1.76 17.37
N ALA A 21 10.14 -2.16 16.10
CA ALA A 21 10.80 -1.34 15.08
C ALA A 21 10.10 0.01 14.83
N ARG A 22 8.78 0.07 15.05
CA ARG A 22 7.98 1.30 14.90
C ARG A 22 8.06 2.25 16.10
N SER A 23 8.56 1.79 17.24
CA SER A 23 8.63 2.57 18.49
C SER A 23 9.99 3.22 18.75
N LEU A 24 11.02 2.86 17.95
CA LEU A 24 12.39 3.35 18.11
C LEU A 24 12.71 4.61 17.27
N SER A 25 11.76 5.16 16.53
CA SER A 25 11.99 6.35 15.68
C SER A 25 11.48 7.66 16.27
N VAL A 26 11.22 7.72 17.59
CA VAL A 26 10.74 8.94 18.26
C VAL A 26 11.49 9.12 19.57
N ALA A 27 12.75 9.52 19.48
CA ALA A 27 13.46 10.27 20.53
C ALA A 27 14.77 10.78 19.94
N ASP A 28 14.87 12.09 19.77
CA ASP A 28 15.97 12.92 20.30
C ASP A 28 16.27 14.09 19.35
N SER A 29 15.99 15.30 19.84
CA SER A 29 16.46 16.59 19.30
C SER A 29 16.10 17.67 20.33
N GLY A 30 16.85 17.70 21.43
CA GLY A 30 16.82 18.81 22.37
C GLY A 30 18.23 19.31 22.63
N ILE A 31 18.67 20.37 21.94
CA ILE A 31 19.81 21.19 22.40
C ILE A 31 19.54 22.67 22.12
N SER A 32 19.60 23.44 23.21
CA SER A 32 19.52 24.90 23.30
C SER A 32 20.75 25.61 22.75
N VAL A 33 20.51 26.81 22.23
CA VAL A 33 21.50 27.78 21.72
C VAL A 33 22.04 28.64 22.86
N THR A 34 23.35 28.90 22.91
CA THR A 34 23.89 30.21 23.33
C THR A 34 25.15 30.60 22.55
N SER A 35 25.25 31.92 22.36
CA SER A 35 26.13 32.76 21.52
C SER A 35 27.62 32.79 21.93
N VAL A 36 28.54 33.17 21.01
CA VAL A 36 29.29 34.46 21.00
C VAL A 36 30.51 34.48 20.02
N ALA A 37 30.61 35.60 19.28
CA ALA A 37 31.77 36.32 18.68
C ALA A 37 32.62 35.79 17.49
N ALA A 38 32.39 36.48 16.36
CA ALA A 38 33.28 37.06 15.32
C ALA A 38 34.79 36.76 15.26
N HIS A 39 35.34 36.53 14.04
CA HIS A 39 36.49 37.23 13.42
C HIS A 39 36.49 37.06 11.87
N LYS A 40 36.99 38.06 11.13
CA LYS A 40 37.05 38.19 9.65
C LYS A 40 38.04 37.23 8.96
N SER A 41 37.74 36.77 7.73
CA SER A 41 38.56 36.92 6.50
C SER A 41 38.05 36.10 5.29
N THR A 42 37.95 36.79 4.15
CA THR A 42 37.92 36.48 2.69
C THR A 42 37.74 35.05 2.09
N PRO A 43 37.25 34.97 0.82
CA PRO A 43 36.43 33.87 0.31
C PRO A 43 37.22 32.84 -0.51
N VAL A 44 36.79 31.58 -0.46
CA VAL A 44 37.17 30.54 -1.43
C VAL A 44 35.93 29.72 -1.79
N GLU A 45 35.74 29.53 -3.09
CA GLU A 45 34.64 28.82 -3.72
C GLU A 45 34.46 27.40 -3.15
N ALA A 46 33.24 27.06 -2.76
CA ALA A 46 32.83 25.68 -2.50
C ALA A 46 31.32 25.51 -2.72
N ILE A 47 30.98 24.93 -3.88
CA ILE A 47 29.94 23.91 -4.10
C ILE A 47 28.69 24.07 -3.21
N SER A 48 27.66 24.71 -3.77
CA SER A 48 26.32 24.76 -3.20
C SER A 48 25.74 23.35 -3.05
N ALA A 49 25.71 22.84 -1.82
CA ALA A 49 24.92 21.69 -1.42
C ALA A 49 23.41 21.95 -1.65
N PRO A 50 22.60 20.93 -1.99
CA PRO A 50 21.18 21.11 -2.27
C PRO A 50 20.42 21.36 -0.96
N LYS A 51 19.72 22.49 -0.90
CA LYS A 51 18.78 22.83 0.18
C LYS A 51 17.67 21.77 0.25
N ALA A 52 17.66 21.03 1.36
CA ALA A 52 16.54 20.21 1.78
C ALA A 52 15.32 21.09 2.05
N ASN A 53 14.29 21.00 1.20
CA ASN A 53 12.89 21.18 1.59
C ASN A 53 11.95 20.60 0.51
N ALA A 54 11.93 19.27 0.35
CA ALA A 54 10.93 18.63 -0.49
C ALA A 54 9.63 18.48 0.32
N LYS A 55 8.79 19.52 0.32
CA LYS A 55 7.34 19.30 0.49
C LYS A 55 6.93 18.31 -0.59
N ALA A 56 6.56 17.10 -0.19
CA ALA A 56 6.06 16.07 -1.10
C ALA A 56 5.00 16.69 -2.02
N SER A 57 5.32 16.84 -3.31
CA SER A 57 4.45 17.49 -4.28
C SER A 57 3.17 16.67 -4.38
N VAL A 58 2.06 17.20 -3.88
CA VAL A 58 0.74 16.60 -4.05
C VAL A 58 0.46 16.61 -5.54
N ASN A 59 0.58 15.46 -6.21
CA ASN A 59 0.23 15.36 -7.63
C ASN A 59 -1.29 15.55 -7.77
N PRO A 60 -1.77 16.65 -8.39
CA PRO A 60 -3.20 16.92 -8.48
C PRO A 60 -3.94 15.88 -9.34
N SER A 61 -3.25 15.16 -10.23
CA SER A 61 -3.83 14.15 -11.12
C SER A 61 -3.85 12.73 -10.55
N ASP A 62 -3.30 12.51 -9.35
CA ASP A 62 -3.32 11.20 -8.70
C ASP A 62 -4.75 10.80 -8.25
N PRO A 63 -5.29 9.65 -8.71
CA PRO A 63 -6.66 9.23 -8.40
C PRO A 63 -6.92 8.98 -6.92
N ILE A 64 -5.93 8.49 -6.16
CA ILE A 64 -6.04 8.27 -4.72
C ILE A 64 -6.09 9.63 -4.01
N HIS A 65 -5.25 10.58 -4.39
CA HIS A 65 -5.30 11.94 -3.84
C HIS A 65 -6.65 12.60 -4.15
N ALA A 66 -7.15 12.45 -5.37
CA ALA A 66 -8.45 12.96 -5.79
C ALA A 66 -9.61 12.34 -4.97
N PHE A 67 -9.50 11.07 -4.57
CA PHE A 67 -10.44 10.46 -3.64
C PHE A 67 -10.42 11.15 -2.27
N PHE A 68 -9.25 11.34 -1.67
CA PHE A 68 -9.14 11.95 -0.34
C PHE A 68 -9.57 13.43 -0.30
N ARG A 69 -9.42 14.17 -1.40
CA ARG A 69 -9.91 15.57 -1.52
C ARG A 69 -11.41 15.73 -1.29
N LYS A 70 -12.20 14.67 -1.44
CA LYS A 70 -13.65 14.67 -1.15
C LYS A 70 -13.94 14.83 0.35
N TYR A 71 -12.92 14.77 1.19
CA TYR A 71 -13.00 14.88 2.65
C TYR A 71 -12.13 16.05 3.14
N PRO A 72 -12.57 17.31 2.97
CA PRO A 72 -11.73 18.49 3.25
C PRO A 72 -11.33 18.63 4.72
N THR A 73 -12.08 18.01 5.64
CA THR A 73 -11.76 17.98 7.08
C THR A 73 -10.80 16.85 7.46
N PHE A 74 -10.39 15.99 6.53
CA PHE A 74 -9.44 14.93 6.76
C PHE A 74 -8.03 15.37 6.35
N ASN A 75 -7.10 15.37 7.29
CA ASN A 75 -5.70 15.69 7.02
C ASN A 75 -4.97 14.48 6.42
N PHE A 76 -5.12 14.30 5.10
CA PHE A 76 -4.49 13.26 4.31
C PHE A 76 -2.97 13.46 4.21
N ASN A 77 -2.20 12.42 4.54
CA ASN A 77 -0.76 12.40 4.36
C ASN A 77 -0.37 11.64 3.08
N PRO A 78 0.05 12.32 2.00
CA PRO A 78 0.41 11.67 0.72
C PRO A 78 1.68 10.83 0.79
N ALA A 79 2.54 11.01 1.81
CA ALA A 79 3.74 10.19 2.00
C ALA A 79 3.44 8.87 2.73
N ALA A 80 2.28 8.74 3.36
CA ALA A 80 1.88 7.54 4.09
C ALA A 80 1.28 6.46 3.17
N ASN A 81 1.15 5.26 3.70
CA ASN A 81 0.48 4.17 2.99
C ASN A 81 -0.99 4.54 2.80
N TYR A 82 -1.47 4.55 1.55
CA TYR A 82 -2.83 4.98 1.24
C TYR A 82 -3.93 4.13 1.91
N LEU A 83 -3.65 2.87 2.25
CA LEU A 83 -4.58 2.04 3.03
C LEU A 83 -4.64 2.47 4.49
N ASP A 84 -3.50 2.84 5.09
CA ASP A 84 -3.46 3.37 6.45
C ASP A 84 -4.22 4.70 6.52
N GLU A 85 -4.09 5.54 5.50
CA GLU A 85 -4.85 6.79 5.38
C GLU A 85 -6.34 6.54 5.20
N PHE A 86 -6.74 5.53 4.42
CA PHE A 86 -8.14 5.15 4.29
C PHE A 86 -8.72 4.63 5.61
N GLU A 87 -7.94 3.87 6.38
CA GLU A 87 -8.35 3.40 7.71
C GLU A 87 -8.43 4.55 8.72
N ARG A 88 -7.52 5.54 8.65
CA ARG A 88 -7.63 6.78 9.44
C ARG A 88 -8.91 7.54 9.09
N LEU A 89 -9.20 7.70 7.80
CA LEU A 89 -10.43 8.34 7.34
C LEU A 89 -11.67 7.57 7.83
N ARG A 90 -11.68 6.24 7.71
CA ARG A 90 -12.77 5.38 8.21
C ARG A 90 -13.04 5.62 9.69
N LYS A 91 -12.00 5.72 10.51
CA LYS A 91 -12.11 6.01 11.95
C LYS A 91 -12.71 7.40 12.19
N GLN A 92 -12.21 8.44 11.52
CA GLN A 92 -12.72 9.81 11.64
C GLN A 92 -14.21 9.90 11.27
N GLN A 93 -14.61 9.24 10.19
CA GLN A 93 -15.99 9.21 9.71
C GLN A 93 -16.90 8.25 10.51
N LYS A 94 -16.34 7.54 11.50
CA LYS A 94 -17.05 6.54 12.31
C LYS A 94 -17.76 5.48 11.47
N TRP A 95 -17.20 5.13 10.31
CA TRP A 95 -17.75 4.10 9.44
C TRP A 95 -17.59 2.70 10.05
N PRO A 96 -18.45 1.72 9.68
CA PRO A 96 -18.42 0.39 10.26
C PRO A 96 -17.05 -0.32 10.15
N THR A 97 -16.68 -1.02 11.20
CA THR A 97 -15.54 -1.96 11.22
C THR A 97 -15.92 -3.28 10.57
N LYS A 98 -14.93 -4.09 10.16
CA LYS A 98 -15.16 -5.46 9.66
C LYS A 98 -15.99 -6.33 10.62
N LYS A 99 -15.77 -6.20 11.93
CA LYS A 99 -16.56 -6.93 12.93
C LYS A 99 -18.04 -6.54 12.87
N GLN A 100 -18.35 -5.27 12.63
CA GLN A 100 -19.73 -4.79 12.47
C GLN A 100 -20.33 -5.25 11.14
N LEU A 101 -19.56 -5.21 10.04
CA LEU A 101 -20.02 -5.69 8.73
C LEU A 101 -20.35 -7.20 8.74
N LYS A 102 -19.58 -8.00 9.49
CA LYS A 102 -19.80 -9.46 9.62
C LYS A 102 -21.04 -9.86 10.41
N LYS A 103 -21.69 -8.93 11.14
CA LYS A 103 -22.94 -9.25 11.84
C LYS A 103 -24.01 -9.63 10.81
N SER A 104 -24.86 -10.59 11.17
CA SER A 104 -26.01 -10.93 10.33
C SER A 104 -26.95 -9.74 10.17
N SER A 105 -27.64 -9.65 9.03
CA SER A 105 -28.59 -8.55 8.74
C SER A 105 -29.70 -8.45 9.79
N ASN A 106 -30.21 -9.60 10.27
CA ASN A 106 -31.21 -9.66 11.34
C ASN A 106 -30.71 -9.15 12.72
N GLN A 107 -29.40 -8.91 12.87
CA GLN A 107 -28.79 -8.34 14.09
C GLN A 107 -28.43 -6.86 13.93
N LYS A 108 -28.86 -6.23 12.83
CA LYS A 108 -28.57 -4.83 12.51
C LYS A 108 -29.86 -4.02 12.51
N THR A 109 -29.80 -2.86 13.14
CA THR A 109 -30.85 -1.83 13.00
C THR A 109 -30.88 -1.28 11.57
N PRO A 110 -32.00 -0.71 11.09
CA PRO A 110 -32.06 -0.06 9.78
C PRO A 110 -30.94 0.97 9.57
N GLN A 111 -30.68 1.81 10.57
CA GLN A 111 -29.59 2.80 10.51
C GLN A 111 -28.19 2.18 10.36
N GLN A 112 -27.96 0.97 10.90
CA GLN A 112 -26.70 0.26 10.72
C GLN A 112 -26.56 -0.31 9.31
N LEU A 113 -27.66 -0.75 8.70
CA LEU A 113 -27.69 -1.21 7.31
C LEU A 113 -27.41 -0.04 6.35
N ASP A 114 -28.03 1.13 6.58
CA ASP A 114 -27.80 2.33 5.76
C ASP A 114 -26.33 2.79 5.83
N LYS A 115 -25.76 2.81 7.05
CA LYS A 115 -24.35 3.15 7.25
C LYS A 115 -23.41 2.15 6.58
N GLU A 116 -23.75 0.86 6.61
CA GLU A 116 -22.98 -0.17 5.92
C GLU A 116 -23.05 0.00 4.42
N GLU A 117 -24.23 0.21 3.85
CA GLU A 117 -24.41 0.42 2.42
C GLU A 117 -23.66 1.66 1.93
N ALA A 118 -23.75 2.79 2.65
CA ALA A 118 -22.97 3.99 2.38
C ALA A 118 -21.46 3.71 2.43
N TYR A 119 -20.99 2.98 3.44
CA TYR A 119 -19.58 2.59 3.55
C TYR A 119 -19.13 1.70 2.39
N GLN A 120 -19.95 0.74 1.94
CA GLN A 120 -19.63 -0.09 0.78
C GLN A 120 -19.47 0.73 -0.50
N ARG A 121 -20.33 1.75 -0.71
CA ARG A 121 -20.19 2.68 -1.84
C ARG A 121 -18.87 3.45 -1.79
N ILE A 122 -18.51 3.98 -0.62
CA ILE A 122 -17.24 4.71 -0.45
C ILE A 122 -16.03 3.79 -0.63
N LYS A 123 -16.07 2.59 -0.04
CA LYS A 123 -15.01 1.59 -0.21
C LYS A 123 -14.86 1.18 -1.68
N GLY A 124 -15.95 1.06 -2.42
CA GLY A 124 -15.93 0.83 -3.87
C GLY A 124 -15.33 2.00 -4.66
N ALA A 125 -15.66 3.24 -4.31
CA ALA A 125 -15.09 4.44 -4.93
C ALA A 125 -13.58 4.55 -4.65
N PHE A 126 -13.15 4.26 -3.42
CA PHE A 126 -11.73 4.19 -3.06
C PHE A 126 -11.01 3.10 -3.85
N GLY A 127 -11.62 1.91 -3.97
CA GLY A 127 -11.08 0.85 -4.80
C GLY A 127 -10.93 1.25 -6.27
N THR A 128 -11.89 2.01 -6.81
CA THR A 128 -11.79 2.56 -8.18
C THR A 128 -10.59 3.48 -8.33
N ALA A 129 -10.36 4.37 -7.34
CA ALA A 129 -9.20 5.24 -7.32
C ALA A 129 -7.88 4.44 -7.25
N VAL A 130 -7.79 3.42 -6.39
CA VAL A 130 -6.61 2.55 -6.29
C VAL A 130 -6.33 1.82 -7.60
N ALA A 131 -7.36 1.30 -8.29
CA ALA A 131 -7.20 0.63 -9.58
C ALA A 131 -6.71 1.58 -10.68
N ALA A 132 -7.24 2.81 -10.73
CA ALA A 132 -6.79 3.83 -11.67
C ALA A 132 -5.35 4.25 -11.40
N ALA A 133 -5.01 4.47 -10.13
CA ALA A 133 -3.66 4.79 -9.66
C ALA A 133 -2.65 3.67 -10.00
N PHE A 134 -3.04 2.40 -9.85
CA PHE A 134 -2.21 1.28 -10.27
C PHE A 134 -1.90 1.33 -11.77
N GLY A 135 -2.91 1.61 -12.60
CA GLY A 135 -2.73 1.76 -14.04
C GLY A 135 -1.87 2.97 -14.43
N GLN A 136 -1.87 4.04 -13.64
CA GLN A 136 -0.95 5.16 -13.84
C GLN A 136 0.50 4.80 -13.50
N ASP A 137 0.72 4.06 -12.41
CA ASP A 137 2.08 3.79 -11.91
C ASP A 137 2.79 2.67 -12.65
N PHE A 138 2.06 1.65 -13.11
CA PHE A 138 2.60 0.48 -13.80
C PHE A 138 2.23 0.42 -15.29
N GLY A 139 1.37 1.32 -15.75
CA GLY A 139 0.82 1.27 -17.10
C GLY A 139 -0.39 0.33 -17.24
N THR A 140 -1.06 0.44 -18.38
CA THR A 140 -2.27 -0.34 -18.71
C THR A 140 -2.05 -1.31 -19.87
N ASN A 141 -1.00 -1.11 -20.67
CA ASN A 141 -0.68 -1.92 -21.84
C ASN A 141 -0.02 -3.26 -21.44
N VAL A 142 -0.70 -4.37 -21.76
CA VAL A 142 -0.21 -5.73 -21.47
C VAL A 142 0.94 -6.18 -22.37
N GLU A 143 1.19 -5.48 -23.48
CA GLU A 143 2.29 -5.75 -24.40
C GLU A 143 3.53 -4.88 -24.13
N ASP A 144 3.50 -4.04 -23.08
CA ASP A 144 4.64 -3.24 -22.67
C ASP A 144 5.63 -4.07 -21.83
N LEU A 145 6.79 -4.39 -22.40
CA LEU A 145 7.85 -5.15 -21.73
C LEU A 145 8.43 -4.41 -20.50
N SER A 146 8.54 -3.09 -20.56
CA SER A 146 9.08 -2.27 -19.46
C SER A 146 8.14 -2.27 -18.26
N ALA A 147 6.82 -2.24 -18.49
CA ALA A 147 5.84 -2.40 -17.43
C ALA A 147 5.98 -3.73 -16.68
N TRP A 148 6.25 -4.83 -17.40
CA TRP A 148 6.49 -6.14 -16.78
C TRP A 148 7.80 -6.19 -15.96
N ARG A 149 8.87 -5.56 -16.47
CA ARG A 149 10.14 -5.41 -15.73
C ARG A 149 9.92 -4.66 -14.41
N GLU A 150 9.21 -3.52 -14.43
CA GLU A 150 8.91 -2.73 -13.23
C GLU A 150 8.09 -3.50 -12.18
N ILE A 151 7.21 -4.41 -12.62
CA ILE A 151 6.45 -5.28 -11.71
C ILE A 151 7.33 -6.35 -11.07
N CYS A 152 8.30 -6.90 -11.81
CA CYS A 152 9.09 -8.04 -11.38
C CYS A 152 10.33 -7.65 -10.57
N GLU A 153 10.93 -6.47 -10.81
CA GLU A 153 12.12 -5.99 -10.10
C GLU A 153 11.94 -5.95 -8.56
N PRO A 154 10.82 -5.44 -8.01
CA PRO A 154 10.58 -5.47 -6.56
C PRO A 154 10.53 -6.87 -5.98
N LEU A 155 10.12 -7.85 -6.80
CA LEU A 155 9.90 -9.24 -6.42
C LEU A 155 11.16 -10.10 -6.57
N GLU A 156 12.23 -9.55 -7.16
CA GLU A 156 13.49 -10.27 -7.41
C GLU A 156 13.28 -11.56 -8.22
N ILE A 157 12.42 -11.48 -9.25
CA ILE A 157 12.13 -12.58 -10.16
C ILE A 157 12.42 -12.19 -11.61
N GLU A 158 12.90 -13.16 -12.38
CA GLU A 158 13.22 -12.99 -13.79
C GLU A 158 12.63 -14.13 -14.61
N PRO A 159 12.15 -13.86 -15.84
CA PRO A 159 11.64 -14.91 -16.71
C PRO A 159 12.79 -15.69 -17.36
N GLU A 160 12.52 -16.93 -17.76
CA GLU A 160 13.46 -17.74 -18.56
C GLU A 160 13.90 -17.03 -19.86
N GLN A 161 13.00 -16.24 -20.45
CA GLN A 161 13.25 -15.43 -21.62
C GLN A 161 12.65 -14.04 -21.40
N GLU A 162 13.42 -12.99 -21.67
CA GLU A 162 13.02 -11.61 -21.46
C GLU A 162 12.07 -11.10 -22.55
N THR A 163 10.87 -11.66 -22.55
CA THR A 163 9.79 -11.35 -23.49
C THR A 163 8.51 -11.13 -22.72
N VAL A 164 7.55 -10.41 -23.30
CA VAL A 164 6.21 -10.21 -22.71
C VAL A 164 5.57 -11.56 -22.34
N ARG A 165 5.73 -12.57 -23.21
CA ARG A 165 5.24 -13.93 -22.94
C ARG A 165 5.94 -14.58 -21.75
N GLY A 166 7.25 -14.42 -21.61
CA GLY A 166 8.05 -14.91 -20.49
C GLY A 166 7.58 -14.33 -19.16
N TYR A 167 7.43 -13.01 -19.09
CA TYR A 167 6.90 -12.33 -17.91
C TYR A 167 5.46 -12.73 -17.59
N LYS A 168 4.57 -12.81 -18.59
CA LYS A 168 3.20 -13.32 -18.42
C LYS A 168 3.19 -14.74 -17.85
N LYS A 169 4.10 -15.62 -18.26
CA LYS A 169 4.24 -17.00 -17.73
C LYS A 169 4.75 -16.99 -16.28
N LEU A 170 5.76 -16.17 -15.99
CA LEU A 170 6.31 -16.02 -14.64
C LEU A 170 5.27 -15.49 -13.66
N MET A 171 4.63 -14.36 -14.00
CA MET A 171 3.59 -13.72 -13.19
C MET A 171 2.30 -14.53 -13.07
N LYS A 172 2.11 -15.60 -13.86
CA LYS A 172 1.05 -16.61 -13.64
C LYS A 172 1.38 -17.63 -12.54
N LYS A 173 2.66 -17.78 -12.18
CA LYS A 173 3.14 -18.66 -11.10
C LYS A 173 3.42 -17.89 -9.80
N THR A 174 3.91 -16.64 -9.87
CA THR A 174 4.21 -15.76 -8.72
C THR A 174 3.03 -15.40 -7.80
N HIS A 175 2.97 -15.88 -6.55
CA HIS A 175 1.90 -15.49 -5.63
C HIS A 175 2.31 -14.24 -4.85
N VAL A 176 1.76 -13.07 -5.18
CA VAL A 176 2.06 -11.79 -4.53
C VAL A 176 0.78 -11.00 -4.28
N ASN A 177 0.76 -10.18 -3.23
CA ASN A 177 -0.34 -9.24 -2.99
C ASN A 177 -0.13 -7.95 -3.79
N LEU A 178 -1.09 -7.61 -4.66
CA LEU A 178 -0.97 -6.46 -5.57
C LEU A 178 -1.01 -5.10 -4.86
N VAL A 179 -1.62 -5.02 -3.69
CA VAL A 179 -1.58 -3.80 -2.88
C VAL A 179 -0.16 -3.59 -2.36
N ASP A 180 0.50 -4.63 -1.86
CA ASP A 180 1.89 -4.50 -1.39
C ASP A 180 2.84 -4.08 -2.50
N LEU A 181 2.66 -4.65 -3.69
CA LEU A 181 3.40 -4.24 -4.89
C LEU A 181 3.17 -2.76 -5.21
N HIS A 182 1.92 -2.29 -5.16
CA HIS A 182 1.58 -0.90 -5.45
C HIS A 182 2.08 0.09 -4.40
N VAL A 183 1.92 -0.26 -3.13
CA VAL A 183 2.46 0.49 -1.98
C VAL A 183 3.97 0.60 -2.10
N TYR A 184 4.66 -0.52 -2.37
CA TYR A 184 6.11 -0.52 -2.54
C TYR A 184 6.54 0.42 -3.68
N ARG A 185 5.86 0.37 -4.84
CA ARG A 185 6.15 1.25 -5.98
C ARG A 185 5.99 2.74 -5.63
N ARG A 186 4.94 3.10 -4.88
CA ARG A 186 4.64 4.48 -4.47
C ARG A 186 5.52 4.99 -3.34
N GLN A 187 6.05 4.09 -2.52
CA GLN A 187 6.86 4.41 -1.34
C GLN A 187 8.31 3.94 -1.51
N ARG A 188 8.77 3.73 -2.75
CA ARG A 188 10.14 3.30 -3.03
C ARG A 188 11.12 4.33 -2.46
N GLY A 189 12.09 3.86 -1.68
CA GLY A 189 13.10 4.72 -1.06
C GLY A 189 12.76 5.28 0.32
N VAL A 190 11.55 5.07 0.85
CA VAL A 190 11.18 5.47 2.23
C VAL A 190 11.13 4.29 3.21
N GLY A 191 11.93 3.25 2.97
CA GLY A 191 12.14 2.13 3.91
C GLY A 191 10.98 1.14 4.00
N VAL A 192 10.06 1.11 3.03
CA VAL A 192 9.02 0.08 2.97
C VAL A 192 9.61 -1.27 2.58
N PRO A 193 9.18 -2.37 3.22
CA PRO A 193 9.65 -3.71 2.86
C PRO A 193 9.19 -4.07 1.45
N ARG A 194 10.02 -4.85 0.74
CA ARG A 194 9.66 -5.45 -0.54
C ARG A 194 8.39 -6.32 -0.39
N PRO A 195 7.58 -6.45 -1.46
CA PRO A 195 6.40 -7.32 -1.42
C PRO A 195 6.78 -8.78 -1.17
N GLU A 196 6.00 -9.47 -0.33
CA GLU A 196 6.23 -10.88 -0.01
C GLU A 196 5.78 -11.80 -1.16
N LEU A 197 6.64 -12.78 -1.49
CA LEU A 197 6.29 -13.89 -2.37
C LEU A 197 5.78 -15.07 -1.54
N PHE A 198 4.52 -15.42 -1.76
CA PHE A 198 3.87 -16.54 -1.11
C PHE A 198 4.14 -17.85 -1.86
N ARG A 199 4.15 -18.98 -1.14
CA ARG A 199 4.44 -20.28 -1.76
C ARG A 199 3.29 -20.77 -2.63
N ASN A 200 2.06 -20.38 -2.28
CA ASN A 200 0.85 -20.85 -2.95
C ASN A 200 -0.31 -19.84 -2.80
N VAL A 201 -1.41 -20.10 -3.51
CA VAL A 201 -2.62 -19.26 -3.47
C VAL A 201 -3.24 -19.21 -2.07
N TRP A 202 -3.15 -20.27 -1.27
CA TRP A 202 -3.73 -20.32 0.07
C TRP A 202 -3.06 -19.36 1.04
N GLU A 203 -1.72 -19.33 1.05
CA GLU A 203 -0.94 -18.38 1.85
C GLU A 203 -1.24 -16.94 1.43
N LEU A 204 -1.20 -16.65 0.13
CA LEU A 204 -1.58 -15.33 -0.40
C LEU A 204 -3.00 -14.94 0.02
N ARG A 205 -3.97 -15.85 -0.09
CA ARG A 205 -5.37 -15.60 0.29
C ARG A 205 -5.49 -15.32 1.78
N LYS A 206 -4.87 -16.14 2.63
CA LYS A 206 -4.87 -15.97 4.08
C LYS A 206 -4.32 -14.60 4.45
N TYR A 207 -3.13 -14.27 3.95
CA TYR A 207 -2.50 -12.97 4.15
C TYR A 207 -3.39 -11.82 3.70
N THR A 208 -3.92 -11.89 2.47
CA THR A 208 -4.79 -10.86 1.89
C THR A 208 -6.06 -10.62 2.72
N MET A 209 -6.63 -11.68 3.31
CA MET A 209 -7.83 -11.60 4.15
C MET A 209 -7.55 -11.11 5.58
N GLU A 210 -6.40 -11.50 6.14
CA GLU A 210 -5.95 -11.11 7.48
C GLU A 210 -5.52 -9.64 7.51
N GLU A 211 -4.74 -9.21 6.53
CA GLU A 211 -4.23 -7.83 6.39
C GLU A 211 -5.21 -6.89 5.67
N GLU A 212 -6.32 -7.42 5.15
CA GLU A 212 -7.37 -6.66 4.43
C GLU A 212 -6.87 -5.93 3.18
N LYS A 213 -5.73 -6.36 2.65
CA LYS A 213 -5.10 -5.85 1.43
C LYS A 213 -5.77 -6.40 0.17
N ILE A 214 -7.07 -6.16 0.06
CA ILE A 214 -7.92 -6.69 -1.01
C ILE A 214 -7.91 -5.73 -2.18
N PHE A 215 -7.38 -6.19 -3.32
CA PHE A 215 -7.42 -5.40 -4.54
C PHE A 215 -8.85 -5.41 -5.15
N PRO A 216 -9.42 -4.26 -5.51
CA PRO A 216 -10.75 -4.13 -6.09
C PRO A 216 -10.84 -4.78 -7.48
N LYS A 217 -11.62 -5.87 -7.57
CA LYS A 217 -11.71 -6.72 -8.78
C LYS A 217 -12.63 -6.17 -9.87
N ALA A 218 -13.73 -5.50 -9.51
CA ALA A 218 -14.77 -5.08 -10.46
C ALA A 218 -14.31 -3.98 -11.42
N GLN A 219 -13.19 -3.32 -11.10
CA GLN A 219 -12.69 -2.12 -11.75
C GLN A 219 -11.51 -2.38 -12.70
N ALA A 220 -11.01 -3.61 -12.78
CA ALA A 220 -9.81 -3.96 -13.56
C ALA A 220 -10.13 -4.47 -14.98
N LYS A 221 -11.03 -3.82 -15.72
CA LYS A 221 -11.36 -4.27 -17.09
C LYS A 221 -10.30 -3.81 -18.10
N GLY A 222 -9.72 -4.76 -18.84
CA GLY A 222 -8.90 -4.49 -20.04
C GLY A 222 -7.43 -4.11 -19.82
N THR A 223 -6.91 -4.18 -18.61
CA THR A 223 -5.57 -3.64 -18.26
C THR A 223 -4.61 -4.71 -17.75
N LEU A 224 -3.34 -4.36 -17.63
CA LEU A 224 -2.28 -5.11 -16.92
C LEU A 224 -2.76 -5.66 -15.57
N LEU A 225 -3.51 -4.84 -14.83
CA LEU A 225 -4.13 -5.22 -13.56
C LEU A 225 -5.09 -6.41 -13.69
N LYS A 226 -5.87 -6.52 -14.78
CA LYS A 226 -6.75 -7.69 -15.02
C LYS A 226 -5.96 -8.99 -15.06
N PHE A 227 -4.78 -8.95 -15.65
CA PHE A 227 -3.91 -10.12 -15.80
C PHE A 227 -3.29 -10.53 -14.46
N LEU A 228 -2.93 -9.55 -13.63
CA LEU A 228 -2.36 -9.75 -12.30
C LEU A 228 -3.39 -10.23 -11.28
N LEU A 229 -4.67 -9.88 -11.48
CA LEU A 229 -5.77 -10.34 -10.64
C LEU A 229 -6.04 -11.83 -10.84
N ARG A 230 -5.33 -12.65 -10.06
CA ARG A 230 -5.70 -14.06 -9.89
C ARG A 230 -7.08 -14.17 -9.27
N LYS A 231 -7.79 -15.25 -9.56
CA LYS A 231 -8.98 -15.62 -8.80
C LYS A 231 -8.56 -16.10 -7.40
N ILE A 232 -8.15 -15.18 -6.53
CA ILE A 232 -7.83 -15.46 -5.11
C ILE A 232 -9.09 -15.82 -4.29
N PHE A 233 -10.28 -15.61 -4.85
CA PHE A 233 -11.58 -15.82 -4.21
C PHE A 233 -12.48 -16.88 -4.88
N SER A 234 -12.02 -17.60 -5.92
CA SER A 234 -12.79 -18.76 -6.42
C SER A 234 -12.40 -20.01 -5.60
N ALA A 235 -13.40 -20.78 -5.16
CA ALA A 235 -13.17 -22.17 -4.80
C ALA A 235 -12.57 -22.90 -6.02
N SER A 236 -11.59 -23.77 -5.78
CA SER A 236 -11.09 -24.69 -6.80
C SER A 236 -12.22 -25.46 -7.46
#